data_AF-A0A9Q4AZX4-F1
#
_entry.id   AF-A0A9Q4AZX4-F1
#
_cell.length_a   1.000
_cell.length_b   1.000
_cell.length_c   1.000
_cell.angle_alpha   90.00
_cell.angle_beta   90.00
_cell.angle_gamma   90.00
#
_symmetry.space_group_name_H-M   'P 1'
#
loop_
_entity.id
_entity.type
_entity.pdbx_description
1 polymer ?
#
loop_
_entity_poly.entity_id
_entity_poly.type
_entity_poly.pdbx_seq_one_letter_code
_entity_poly.pdbx_strand_id
1 'polypeptide(L)'
;MNYKKTILKIMIGFLSVFLLYLGIHIYGNHQVIKTYASGFEKNPLDDYVKTESDLILSVYEAPFFQSYTNLAIHNSEEKIDLIIWVPLYSKDLSYGLVVTDDKNQISYQIEVNEHLETDEDDYKELLETKQKAINEIKSVAKKEWGFDF
;
A
#
# COMPACT_ATOMS: atom_id res chain seq x y z
N MET A 1 13.57 -7.55 -48.25
CA MET A 1 13.21 -7.94 -46.87
C MET A 1 11.75 -8.40 -46.86
N ASN A 2 11.42 -9.57 -46.31
CA ASN A 2 10.04 -10.07 -46.31
C ASN A 2 9.26 -9.42 -45.15
N TYR A 3 8.55 -8.34 -45.45
CA TYR A 3 7.84 -7.51 -44.47
C TYR A 3 6.92 -8.31 -43.54
N LYS A 4 6.23 -9.35 -44.05
CA LYS A 4 5.36 -10.23 -43.25
C LYS A 4 6.14 -10.97 -42.17
N LYS A 5 7.31 -11.53 -42.53
CA LYS A 5 8.19 -12.22 -41.57
C LYS A 5 8.78 -11.24 -40.55
N THR A 6 9.08 -10.01 -40.96
CA THR A 6 9.58 -8.97 -40.06
C THR A 6 8.52 -8.56 -39.03
N ILE A 7 7.28 -8.29 -39.48
CA ILE A 7 6.15 -7.95 -38.59
C ILE A 7 5.87 -9.07 -37.59
N LEU A 8 5.85 -10.33 -38.04
CA LEU A 8 5.64 -11.47 -37.14
C LEU A 8 6.69 -11.56 -36.04
N LYS A 9 7.98 -11.35 -36.38
CA LYS A 9 9.06 -11.32 -35.38
C LYS A 9 8.89 -10.21 -34.37
N ILE A 10 8.47 -9.02 -34.81
CA ILE A 10 8.19 -7.88 -33.94
C ILE A 10 7.05 -8.22 -32.96
N MET A 11 5.94 -8.80 -33.46
CA MET A 11 4.82 -9.22 -32.61
C MET A 11 5.23 -10.25 -31.56
N ILE A 12 6.03 -11.26 -31.95
CA ILE A 12 6.55 -12.26 -31.01
C ILE A 12 7.44 -11.59 -29.95
N GLY A 13 8.26 -10.61 -30.35
CA GLY A 13 9.07 -9.82 -29.43
C GLY A 13 8.22 -9.10 -28.37
N PHE A 14 7.19 -8.38 -28.80
CA PHE A 14 6.27 -7.70 -27.89
C PHE A 14 5.53 -8.68 -26.97
N LEU A 15 5.01 -9.79 -27.51
CA LEU A 15 4.34 -10.81 -26.72
C LEU A 15 5.27 -11.41 -25.65
N SER A 16 6.54 -11.64 -26.01
CA SER A 16 7.53 -12.18 -25.07
C SER A 16 7.82 -11.23 -23.92
N VAL A 17 7.99 -9.93 -24.21
CA VAL A 17 8.20 -8.90 -23.18
C VAL A 17 6.95 -8.75 -22.30
N PHE A 18 5.76 -8.79 -22.90
CA PHE A 18 4.50 -8.71 -22.18
C PHE A 18 4.32 -9.88 -21.21
N LEU A 19 4.54 -11.13 -21.66
CA LEU A 19 4.44 -12.30 -20.81
C LEU A 19 5.49 -12.31 -19.70
N LEU A 20 6.71 -11.84 -20.00
CA LEU A 20 7.75 -11.70 -18.98
C LEU A 20 7.35 -10.70 -17.91
N TYR A 21 6.84 -9.53 -18.31
CA TYR A 21 6.32 -8.51 -17.39
C TYR A 21 5.18 -9.07 -16.55
N LEU A 22 4.20 -9.74 -17.17
CA LEU A 22 3.06 -10.35 -16.48
C LEU A 22 3.53 -11.35 -15.41
N GLY A 23 4.48 -12.22 -15.74
CA GLY A 23 5.03 -13.18 -14.78
C GLY A 23 5.75 -12.52 -13.60
N ILE A 24 6.57 -11.50 -13.87
CA ILE A 24 7.27 -10.72 -12.83
C ILE A 24 6.27 -9.99 -11.92
N HIS A 25 5.23 -9.39 -12.51
CA HIS A 25 4.22 -8.63 -11.78
C HIS A 25 3.36 -9.54 -10.89
N ILE A 26 2.87 -10.67 -11.42
CA ILE A 26 2.14 -11.67 -10.65
C ILE A 26 3.00 -12.22 -9.50
N TYR A 27 4.27 -12.51 -9.78
CA TYR A 27 5.20 -12.97 -8.74
C TYR A 27 5.38 -11.92 -7.63
N GLY A 28 5.57 -10.65 -8.00
CA GLY A 28 5.68 -9.54 -7.04
C GLY A 28 4.45 -9.45 -6.13
N ASN A 29 3.25 -9.42 -6.70
CA ASN A 29 2.00 -9.43 -5.94
C ASN A 29 1.90 -10.65 -5.01
N HIS A 30 2.23 -11.84 -5.52
CA HIS A 30 2.19 -13.06 -4.71
C HIS A 30 3.13 -12.98 -3.50
N GLN A 31 4.32 -12.37 -3.64
CA GLN A 31 5.23 -12.18 -2.49
C GLN A 31 4.66 -11.21 -1.46
N VAL A 32 4.05 -10.10 -1.89
CA VAL A 32 3.38 -9.15 -0.98
C VAL A 32 2.26 -9.85 -0.21
N ILE A 33 1.33 -10.50 -0.91
CA ILE A 33 0.19 -11.19 -0.29
C ILE A 33 0.67 -12.27 0.67
N LYS A 34 1.64 -13.10 0.26
CA LYS A 34 2.20 -14.14 1.13
C LYS A 34 2.83 -13.57 2.39
N THR A 35 3.43 -12.39 2.31
CA THR A 35 4.13 -11.75 3.44
C THR A 35 3.17 -11.04 4.38
N TYR A 36 2.24 -10.25 3.85
CA TYR A 36 1.44 -9.30 4.64
C TYR A 36 -0.01 -9.70 4.84
N ALA A 37 -0.56 -10.59 4.00
CA ALA A 37 -1.97 -11.02 4.08
C ALA A 37 -2.14 -12.44 4.66
N SER A 38 -1.11 -12.97 5.33
CA SER A 38 -1.18 -14.30 5.94
C SER A 38 -2.26 -14.34 7.04
N GLY A 39 -3.32 -15.12 6.82
CA GLY A 39 -4.45 -15.23 7.75
C GLY A 39 -5.52 -14.14 7.58
N PHE A 40 -5.44 -13.33 6.52
CA PHE A 40 -6.48 -12.36 6.16
C PHE A 40 -7.55 -13.04 5.31
N GLU A 41 -8.80 -12.55 5.40
CA GLU A 41 -9.91 -13.02 4.58
C GLU A 41 -10.13 -12.08 3.40
N LYS A 42 -10.65 -12.58 2.29
CA LYS A 42 -10.99 -11.73 1.15
C LYS A 42 -12.35 -11.06 1.35
N ASN A 43 -12.42 -9.75 1.14
CA ASN A 43 -13.67 -8.99 1.12
C ASN A 43 -14.39 -9.16 -0.25
N PRO A 44 -15.62 -8.61 -0.42
CA PRO A 44 -16.34 -8.68 -1.71
C PRO A 44 -15.67 -7.94 -2.89
N LEU A 45 -14.69 -7.08 -2.62
CA LEU A 45 -13.88 -6.38 -3.62
C LEU A 45 -12.59 -7.13 -3.97
N ASP A 46 -12.40 -8.33 -3.40
CA ASP A 46 -11.23 -9.20 -3.54
C ASP A 46 -9.96 -8.71 -2.82
N ASP A 47 -10.08 -7.70 -1.95
CA ASP A 47 -8.98 -7.25 -1.07
C ASP A 47 -8.84 -8.18 0.13
N TYR A 48 -7.61 -8.36 0.62
CA TYR A 48 -7.36 -9.12 1.84
C TYR A 48 -7.54 -8.21 3.05
N VAL A 49 -8.44 -8.57 3.94
CA VAL A 49 -8.80 -7.78 5.12
C VAL A 49 -8.73 -8.60 6.41
N LYS A 50 -8.41 -7.93 7.51
CA LYS A 50 -8.44 -8.47 8.86
C LYS A 50 -8.84 -7.37 9.83
N THR A 51 -9.63 -7.71 10.85
CA THR A 51 -9.90 -6.80 11.98
C THR A 51 -8.97 -7.14 13.14
N GLU A 52 -8.32 -6.12 13.70
CA GLU A 52 -7.43 -6.25 14.85
C GLU A 52 -7.57 -5.01 15.75
N SER A 53 -7.90 -5.21 17.02
CA SER A 53 -8.10 -4.12 18.00
C SER A 53 -9.04 -3.00 17.48
N ASP A 54 -10.18 -3.39 16.89
CA ASP A 54 -11.18 -2.50 16.26
C ASP A 54 -10.68 -1.69 15.03
N LEU A 55 -9.42 -1.90 14.60
CA LEU A 55 -8.89 -1.38 13.35
C LEU A 55 -9.10 -2.38 12.21
N ILE A 56 -9.30 -1.86 10.99
CA ILE A 56 -9.40 -2.68 9.78
C ILE A 56 -8.06 -2.61 9.05
N LEU A 57 -7.42 -3.75 8.88
CA LEU A 57 -6.21 -3.88 8.09
C LEU A 57 -6.57 -4.38 6.71
N SER A 58 -5.98 -3.78 5.68
CA SER A 58 -6.20 -4.13 4.28
C SER A 58 -4.85 -4.33 3.58
N VAL A 59 -4.75 -5.39 2.78
CA VAL A 59 -3.60 -5.67 1.91
C VAL A 59 -4.12 -5.80 0.49
N TYR A 60 -3.55 -4.98 -0.39
CA TYR A 60 -3.99 -4.86 -1.77
C TYR A 60 -3.04 -5.58 -2.72
N GLU A 61 -3.56 -6.09 -3.82
CA GLU A 61 -2.74 -6.43 -4.98
C GLU A 61 -2.46 -5.16 -5.81
N ALA A 62 -1.25 -5.03 -6.31
CA ALA A 62 -0.91 -3.94 -7.22
C ALA A 62 -1.73 -4.09 -8.51
N PRO A 63 -2.38 -3.00 -8.96
CA PRO A 63 -2.99 -2.96 -10.28
C PRO A 63 -1.97 -3.20 -11.38
N PHE A 64 -2.45 -3.72 -12.50
CA PHE A 64 -1.63 -3.92 -13.69
C PHE A 64 -0.97 -2.59 -14.13
N PHE A 65 0.32 -2.63 -14.47
CA PHE A 65 1.18 -1.47 -14.76
C PHE A 65 1.63 -0.62 -13.56
N GLN A 66 1.20 -0.93 -12.33
CA GLN A 66 1.80 -0.34 -11.13
C GLN A 66 3.00 -1.15 -10.64
N SER A 67 3.98 -0.45 -10.07
CA SER A 67 5.20 -1.04 -9.49
C SER A 67 5.16 -1.09 -7.97
N TYR A 68 4.03 -0.75 -7.36
CA TYR A 68 3.80 -0.79 -5.93
C TYR A 68 2.33 -1.15 -5.65
N THR A 69 2.07 -1.55 -4.41
CA THR A 69 0.73 -1.72 -3.85
C THR A 69 0.68 -1.08 -2.46
N ASN A 70 -0.47 -1.15 -1.81
CA ASN A 70 -0.68 -0.57 -0.50
C ASN A 70 -0.89 -1.66 0.56
N LEU A 71 -0.44 -1.37 1.77
CA LEU A 71 -1.03 -1.88 3.00
C LEU A 71 -1.76 -0.71 3.66
N ALA A 72 -2.89 -0.96 4.30
CA ALA A 72 -3.62 0.08 5.01
C ALA A 72 -4.08 -0.39 6.39
N ILE A 73 -4.06 0.53 7.36
CA ILE A 73 -4.71 0.37 8.65
C ILE A 73 -5.71 1.50 8.76
N HIS A 74 -6.99 1.17 8.86
CA HIS A 74 -8.07 2.14 8.95
C HIS A 74 -8.53 2.30 10.40
N ASN A 75 -8.47 3.53 10.91
CA ASN A 75 -9.07 3.92 12.19
C ASN A 75 -10.23 4.87 11.94
N SER A 76 -11.42 4.30 11.69
CA SER A 76 -12.61 5.07 11.38
C SER A 76 -13.13 5.91 12.54
N GLU A 77 -12.85 5.51 13.78
CA GLU A 77 -13.27 6.27 14.98
C GLU A 77 -12.49 7.58 15.09
N GLU A 78 -11.16 7.50 14.94
CA GLU A 78 -10.27 8.65 15.06
C GLU A 78 -10.04 9.37 13.71
N LYS A 79 -10.59 8.83 12.62
CA LYS A 79 -10.51 9.32 11.23
C LYS A 79 -9.07 9.53 10.76
N ILE A 80 -8.25 8.52 11.02
CA ILE A 80 -6.85 8.49 10.63
C ILE A 80 -6.51 7.10 10.10
N ASP A 81 -6.00 7.06 8.88
CA ASP A 81 -5.59 5.82 8.23
C ASP A 81 -4.09 5.86 7.96
N LEU A 82 -3.41 4.75 8.19
CA LEU A 82 -2.05 4.52 7.71
C LEU A 82 -2.11 3.91 6.33
N ILE A 83 -1.27 4.41 5.42
CA ILE A 83 -0.97 3.81 4.13
C ILE A 83 0.52 3.50 4.10
N ILE A 84 0.87 2.26 3.77
CA ILE A 84 2.25 1.84 3.51
C ILE A 84 2.34 1.47 2.04
N TRP A 85 3.13 2.20 1.26
CA TRP A 85 3.41 1.87 -0.12
C TRP A 85 4.51 0.82 -0.18
N VAL A 86 4.14 -0.37 -0.65
CA VAL A 86 5.04 -1.52 -0.79
C VAL A 86 5.41 -1.67 -2.26
N PRO A 87 6.66 -1.37 -2.65
CA PRO A 87 7.11 -1.61 -4.01
C PRO A 87 7.17 -3.10 -4.32
N LEU A 88 6.79 -3.49 -5.54
CA LEU A 88 6.85 -4.88 -5.99
C LEU A 88 8.27 -5.35 -6.30
N TYR A 89 9.17 -4.42 -6.65
CA TYR A 89 10.47 -4.71 -7.24
C TYR A 89 11.66 -4.07 -6.50
N SER A 90 11.41 -3.26 -5.47
CA SER A 90 12.42 -2.71 -4.56
C SER A 90 12.05 -3.06 -3.11
N LYS A 91 12.84 -2.59 -2.15
CA LYS A 91 12.60 -2.83 -0.71
C LYS A 91 12.27 -1.56 0.06
N ASP A 92 12.29 -0.41 -0.60
CA ASP A 92 12.17 0.89 0.04
C ASP A 92 10.69 1.22 0.23
N LEU A 93 10.23 1.10 1.47
CA LEU A 93 8.86 1.42 1.85
C LEU A 93 8.70 2.94 1.94
N SER A 94 7.50 3.41 1.63
CA SER A 94 7.07 4.78 1.91
C SER A 94 5.82 4.73 2.75
N TYR A 95 5.60 5.78 3.56
CA TYR A 95 4.52 5.82 4.52
C TYR A 95 3.71 7.09 4.34
N GLY A 96 2.40 6.99 4.53
CA GLY A 96 1.49 8.11 4.49
C GLY A 96 0.41 7.99 5.55
N LEU A 97 -0.07 9.11 6.06
CA LEU A 97 -1.25 9.18 6.90
C LEU A 97 -2.36 9.90 6.14
N VAL A 98 -3.55 9.31 6.10
CA VAL A 98 -4.76 10.00 5.64
C VAL A 98 -5.50 10.45 6.89
N VAL A 99 -5.58 11.77 7.10
CA VAL A 99 -6.18 12.35 8.30
C VAL A 99 -7.33 13.26 7.91
N THR A 100 -8.51 13.02 8.49
CA THR A 100 -9.63 13.95 8.36
C THR A 100 -9.58 14.99 9.48
N ASP A 101 -9.46 16.26 9.10
CA ASP A 101 -9.65 17.38 10.01
C ASP A 101 -11.14 17.49 10.38
N ASP A 102 -11.46 17.22 11.64
CA ASP A 102 -12.82 17.28 12.17
C ASP A 102 -13.45 18.67 12.09
N LYS A 103 -12.66 19.75 12.12
CA LYS A 103 -13.17 21.13 12.06
C LYS A 103 -13.62 21.49 10.65
N ASN A 104 -12.81 21.16 9.66
CA ASN A 104 -13.02 21.55 8.28
C ASN A 104 -13.67 20.45 7.43
N GLN A 105 -13.77 19.21 7.96
CA GLN A 105 -14.21 18.00 7.25
C GLN A 105 -13.41 17.75 5.95
N ILE A 106 -12.14 18.13 5.97
CA ILE A 106 -11.20 17.94 4.85
C ILE A 106 -10.27 16.78 5.21
N SER A 107 -10.06 15.87 4.26
CA SER A 107 -9.08 14.80 4.41
C SER A 107 -7.79 15.17 3.70
N TYR A 108 -6.68 15.02 4.40
CA TYR A 108 -5.33 15.26 3.91
C TYR A 108 -4.61 13.93 3.80
N GLN A 109 -3.88 13.72 2.71
CA GLN A 109 -2.95 12.63 2.57
C GLN A 109 -1.54 13.19 2.73
N ILE A 110 -0.90 12.82 3.83
CA ILE A 110 0.35 13.40 4.30
C ILE A 110 1.43 12.32 4.17
N GLU A 111 2.47 12.58 3.39
CA GLU A 111 3.65 11.72 3.38
C GLU A 111 4.42 11.88 4.70
N VAL A 112 4.82 10.75 5.28
CA VAL A 112 5.49 10.70 6.58
C VAL A 112 6.72 9.80 6.52
N ASN A 113 7.65 10.05 7.44
CA ASN A 113 8.83 9.21 7.60
C ASN A 113 8.50 7.87 8.29
N GLU A 114 9.53 7.06 8.51
CA GLU A 114 9.44 5.77 9.24
C GLU A 114 9.03 5.90 10.71
N HIS A 115 8.93 7.10 11.24
CA HIS A 115 8.38 7.39 12.57
C HIS A 115 6.94 7.94 12.51
N LEU A 116 6.32 7.95 11.33
CA LEU A 116 5.01 8.56 11.08
C LEU A 116 4.96 10.06 11.40
N GLU A 117 6.08 10.74 11.20
CA GLU A 117 6.23 12.19 11.37
C GLU A 117 6.38 12.87 10.01
N THR A 118 5.96 14.13 9.93
CA THR A 118 6.07 14.98 8.74
C THR A 118 6.91 16.22 9.04
N ASP A 119 7.70 16.65 8.06
CA ASP A 119 8.45 17.91 8.15
C ASP A 119 7.59 19.14 7.80
N GLU A 120 6.40 18.92 7.21
CA GLU A 120 5.49 19.98 6.79
C GLU A 120 4.76 20.60 7.99
N ASP A 121 5.08 21.86 8.30
CA ASP A 121 4.58 22.57 9.48
C ASP A 121 3.04 22.64 9.51
N ASP A 122 2.39 22.75 8.34
CA ASP A 122 0.93 22.82 8.21
C ASP A 122 0.23 21.56 8.72
N TYR A 123 0.92 20.41 8.74
CA TYR A 123 0.36 19.13 9.16
C TYR A 123 0.82 18.66 10.54
N LYS A 124 1.88 19.25 11.11
CA LYS A 124 2.41 18.86 12.43
C LYS A 124 1.35 19.01 13.53
N GLU A 125 0.69 20.17 13.59
CA GLU A 125 -0.36 20.41 14.60
C GLU A 125 -1.51 19.41 14.46
N LEU A 126 -1.93 19.11 13.23
CA LEU A 126 -2.98 18.13 12.97
C LEU A 126 -2.59 16.74 13.48
N LEU A 127 -1.38 16.26 13.17
CA LEU A 127 -0.88 14.97 13.63
C LEU A 127 -0.68 14.91 15.15
N GLU A 128 -0.25 16.01 15.78
CA GLU A 128 -0.13 16.12 17.24
C GLU A 128 -1.47 15.82 17.95
N THR A 129 -2.59 16.30 17.40
CA THR A 129 -3.92 16.03 17.97
C THR A 129 -4.36 14.57 17.87
N LYS A 130 -3.72 13.76 17.01
CA LYS A 130 -4.07 12.37 16.72
C LYS A 130 -3.05 11.35 17.25
N GLN A 131 -2.09 11.79 18.08
CA GLN A 131 -0.98 10.94 18.54
C GLN A 131 -1.40 9.65 19.23
N LYS A 132 -2.51 9.65 19.96
CA LYS A 132 -3.04 8.42 20.58
C LYS A 132 -3.37 7.37 19.51
N ALA A 133 -4.12 7.76 18.48
CA ALA A 133 -4.52 6.90 17.37
C ALA A 133 -3.31 6.46 16.53
N ILE A 134 -2.34 7.36 16.31
CA ILE A 134 -1.07 7.03 15.64
C ILE A 134 -0.31 5.94 16.41
N ASN A 135 -0.24 6.04 17.74
CA ASN A 135 0.43 5.02 18.56
C ASN A 135 -0.28 3.65 18.51
N GLU A 136 -1.62 3.64 18.46
CA GLU A 136 -2.41 2.42 18.28
C GLU A 136 -2.11 1.78 16.91
N ILE A 137 -2.10 2.60 15.85
CA ILE A 137 -1.71 2.19 14.49
C ILE A 137 -0.30 1.59 14.47
N LYS A 138 0.69 2.27 15.07
CA LYS A 138 2.08 1.76 15.17
C LYS A 138 2.12 0.40 15.87
N SER A 139 1.38 0.26 16.98
CA SER A 139 1.33 -0.98 17.75
C SER A 139 0.76 -2.14 16.92
N VAL A 140 -0.33 -1.90 16.19
CA VAL A 140 -0.95 -2.90 15.33
C VAL A 140 -0.07 -3.25 14.14
N ALA A 141 0.53 -2.25 13.47
CA ALA A 141 1.44 -2.49 12.36
C ALA A 141 2.69 -3.30 12.78
N LYS A 142 3.23 -3.03 13.97
CA LYS A 142 4.31 -3.82 14.56
C LYS A 142 3.88 -5.26 14.84
N LYS A 143 2.70 -5.45 15.43
CA LYS A 143 2.17 -6.77 15.75
C LYS A 143 1.93 -7.62 14.50
N GLU A 144 1.32 -7.04 13.47
CA GLU A 144 0.83 -7.77 12.30
C GLU A 144 1.87 -7.89 11.20
N TRP A 145 2.68 -6.86 10.99
CA TRP A 145 3.64 -6.80 9.88
C TRP A 145 5.10 -6.65 10.33
N GLY A 146 5.36 -6.51 11.63
CA GLY A 146 6.72 -6.40 12.16
C GLY A 146 7.41 -5.05 11.87
N PHE A 147 6.65 -4.01 11.53
CA PHE A 147 7.20 -2.67 11.31
C PHE A 147 7.48 -1.97 12.65
N ASP A 148 8.73 -1.57 12.85
CA ASP A 148 9.16 -0.77 13.99
C ASP A 148 9.21 0.71 13.58
N PHE A 149 8.17 1.46 13.98
CA PHE A 149 8.05 2.91 13.83
C PHE A 149 8.53 3.69 15.06
#